data_AF-A0A956BE21-F1
#
_entry.id   AF-A0A956BE21-F1
#
_cell.length_a   1.000
_cell.length_b   1.000
_cell.length_c   1.000
_cell.angle_alpha   90.00
_cell.angle_beta   90.00
_cell.angle_gamma   90.00
#
_symmetry.space_group_name_H-M   'P 1'
#
loop_
_entity.id
_entity.type
_entity.pdbx_description
1 polymer ?
#
loop_
_entity_poly.entity_id
_entity_poly.type
_entity_poly.pdbx_seq_one_letter_code
_entity_poly.pdbx_strand_id
1 'polypeptide(L)'
;MQDEAIYGLTLRDCAEIMAKDGELKAQYGEPAHRAHLQQYLAQRGTDENTWAHAWNGWWTRMEADPSGQLHAKFAMMQQELTLQAHHADVPDQSQYEVEGVSLEKYAEIMARAAGGEDMQALVSEAGFEWGQFQRAQAGWNQAMAEDVNHHLTTQYGQLYAKYTPGFAQQMQGQIAGQMAANHAQRAGGVPDEPEEEYTFAHMQRDMEDPNPKTRWMAAHHVSNQWDIGDHDDPTLAQAARRAVELHLECLQRFDEHSSSEAEAAATDLKMFASEGFLPPAQAEDAKGDLERAHARAQEHLTNLHAAFAPIRDKAVPERVHMQSAIQDFTSLVETLGEVIGEWDDDYQPPSSGGGGSAGSGGGGGAGGGSSALAENDEGFLAILKRLPIIGPILRALGL
;
A
#
# COMPACT_ATOMS: atom_id res chain seq x y z
N MET A 1 -13.74 -23.16 28.90
CA MET A 1 -12.90 -22.11 29.49
C MET A 1 -13.59 -20.81 29.19
N GLN A 2 -13.78 -19.93 30.17
CA GLN A 2 -14.24 -18.57 29.87
C GLN A 2 -13.09 -17.87 29.13
N ASP A 3 -13.39 -17.24 28.00
CA ASP A 3 -12.41 -16.42 27.32
C ASP A 3 -12.04 -15.26 28.23
N GLU A 4 -10.73 -15.07 28.39
CA GLU A 4 -10.19 -13.98 29.18
C GLU A 4 -10.62 -12.63 28.59
N ALA A 5 -10.93 -11.66 29.45
CA ALA A 5 -11.36 -10.33 29.06
C ALA A 5 -10.60 -9.26 29.85
N ILE A 6 -10.21 -8.18 29.17
CA ILE A 6 -9.59 -6.98 29.75
C ILE A 6 -10.57 -5.82 29.56
N TYR A 7 -10.98 -5.17 30.65
CA TYR A 7 -12.08 -4.17 30.65
C TYR A 7 -13.39 -4.67 30.03
N GLY A 8 -13.70 -5.97 30.20
CA GLY A 8 -14.94 -6.58 29.72
C GLY A 8 -14.94 -6.97 28.24
N LEU A 9 -13.83 -6.79 27.52
CA LEU A 9 -13.68 -7.22 26.12
C LEU A 9 -12.59 -8.29 26.00
N THR A 10 -12.92 -9.38 25.31
CA THR A 10 -11.98 -10.45 24.95
C THR A 10 -11.04 -10.00 23.82
N LEU A 11 -9.96 -10.76 23.59
CA LEU A 11 -9.07 -10.51 22.44
C LEU A 11 -9.82 -10.60 21.10
N ARG A 12 -10.84 -11.47 21.02
CA ARG A 12 -11.70 -11.59 19.85
C ARG A 12 -12.61 -10.37 19.67
N ASP A 13 -13.19 -9.85 20.75
CA ASP A 13 -13.99 -8.62 20.69
C ASP A 13 -13.15 -7.46 20.15
N CYS A 14 -11.89 -7.32 20.58
CA CYS A 14 -10.98 -6.31 20.04
C CYS A 14 -10.73 -6.50 18.54
N ALA A 15 -10.49 -7.74 18.08
CA ALA A 15 -10.29 -8.02 16.65
C ALA A 15 -11.55 -7.72 15.82
N GLU A 16 -12.74 -8.05 16.32
CA GLU A 16 -14.03 -7.75 15.67
C GLU A 16 -14.29 -6.25 15.58
N ILE A 17 -14.03 -5.50 16.64
CA ILE A 17 -14.18 -4.04 16.63
C ILE A 17 -13.20 -3.40 15.64
N MET A 18 -11.93 -3.86 15.61
CA MET A 18 -10.93 -3.34 14.66
C MET A 18 -11.27 -3.68 13.20
N ALA A 19 -11.73 -4.90 12.92
CA ALA A 19 -12.20 -5.28 11.60
C ALA A 19 -13.41 -4.42 11.19
N LYS A 20 -14.34 -4.16 12.12
CA LYS A 20 -15.49 -3.29 11.86
C LYS A 20 -15.09 -1.83 11.65
N ASP A 21 -14.13 -1.32 12.41
CA ASP A 21 -13.57 0.02 12.19
C ASP A 21 -12.97 0.14 10.78
N GLY A 22 -12.17 -0.85 10.35
CA GLY A 22 -11.65 -0.92 8.98
C GLY A 22 -12.74 -0.98 7.90
N GLU A 23 -13.78 -1.79 8.12
CA GLU A 23 -14.94 -1.88 7.22
C GLU A 23 -15.65 -0.52 7.08
N LEU A 24 -15.90 0.16 8.21
CA LEU A 24 -16.58 1.45 8.26
C LEU A 24 -15.71 2.57 7.66
N LYS A 25 -14.40 2.56 7.91
CA LYS A 25 -13.45 3.47 7.23
C LYS A 25 -13.52 3.28 5.73
N ALA A 26 -13.49 2.04 5.26
CA ALA A 26 -13.63 1.70 3.85
C ALA A 26 -15.03 1.94 3.26
N GLN A 27 -16.04 2.28 4.06
CA GLN A 27 -17.39 2.58 3.58
C GLN A 27 -17.70 4.09 3.61
N TYR A 28 -17.19 4.78 4.62
CA TYR A 28 -17.57 6.17 4.93
C TYR A 28 -16.40 7.16 4.88
N GLY A 29 -15.15 6.69 4.99
CA GLY A 29 -13.95 7.54 5.07
C GLY A 29 -13.56 7.97 6.48
N GLU A 30 -12.33 8.45 6.62
CA GLU A 30 -11.68 8.82 7.91
C GLU A 30 -12.46 9.86 8.76
N PRO A 31 -13.15 10.88 8.21
CA PRO A 31 -13.97 11.76 9.06
C PRO A 31 -15.36 11.20 9.38
N ALA A 32 -16.01 10.48 8.45
CA ALA A 32 -17.42 10.11 8.60
C ALA A 32 -17.64 8.76 9.30
N HIS A 33 -16.66 7.84 9.31
CA HIS A 33 -16.84 6.51 9.92
C HIS A 33 -17.06 6.56 11.44
N ARG A 34 -16.54 7.59 12.14
CA ARG A 34 -16.55 7.65 13.62
C ARG A 34 -17.95 7.56 14.22
N ALA A 35 -18.93 8.26 13.64
CA ALA A 35 -20.31 8.20 14.12
C ALA A 35 -20.92 6.79 14.00
N HIS A 36 -20.59 6.08 12.92
CA HIS A 36 -21.01 4.71 12.69
C HIS A 36 -20.32 3.72 13.64
N LEU A 37 -19.02 3.93 13.93
CA LEU A 37 -18.29 3.11 14.89
C LEU A 37 -18.87 3.29 16.29
N GLN A 38 -19.13 4.53 16.72
CA GLN A 38 -19.74 4.82 18.02
C GLN A 38 -21.13 4.18 18.16
N GLN A 39 -21.95 4.20 17.09
CA GLN A 39 -23.22 3.50 17.07
C GLN A 39 -23.06 1.98 17.22
N TYR A 40 -22.08 1.39 16.51
CA TYR A 40 -21.78 -0.04 16.61
C TYR A 40 -21.32 -0.45 18.02
N LEU A 41 -20.42 0.33 18.63
CA LEU A 41 -19.96 0.12 20.00
C LEU A 41 -21.13 0.18 21.00
N ALA A 42 -21.99 1.19 20.87
CA ALA A 42 -23.18 1.34 21.72
C ALA A 42 -24.14 0.14 21.60
N GLN A 43 -24.33 -0.41 20.39
CA GLN A 43 -25.13 -1.63 20.18
C GLN A 43 -24.54 -2.87 20.86
N ARG A 44 -23.21 -2.93 20.99
CA ARG A 44 -22.51 -3.98 21.77
C ARG A 44 -22.49 -3.70 23.28
N GLY A 45 -23.06 -2.59 23.74
CA GLY A 45 -23.04 -2.20 25.15
C GLY A 45 -21.66 -1.76 25.63
N THR A 46 -20.82 -1.25 24.73
CA THR A 46 -19.51 -0.65 25.04
C THR A 46 -19.42 0.77 24.48
N ASP A 47 -18.33 1.46 24.75
CA ASP A 47 -18.02 2.79 24.20
C ASP A 47 -16.56 2.86 23.76
N GLU A 48 -16.21 3.95 23.06
CA GLU A 48 -14.88 4.16 22.49
C GLU A 48 -13.77 4.17 23.56
N ASN A 49 -14.05 4.75 24.73
CA ASN A 49 -13.09 4.81 25.82
C ASN A 49 -12.84 3.43 26.45
N THR A 50 -13.91 2.64 26.66
CA THR A 50 -13.83 1.27 27.17
C THR A 50 -13.09 0.37 26.19
N TRP A 51 -13.39 0.48 24.89
CA TRP A 51 -12.66 -0.22 23.85
C TRP A 51 -11.17 0.17 23.82
N ALA A 52 -10.85 1.46 23.86
CA ALA A 52 -9.46 1.93 23.88
C ALA A 52 -8.67 1.39 25.09
N HIS A 53 -9.28 1.38 26.28
CA HIS A 53 -8.67 0.79 27.47
C HIS A 53 -8.46 -0.72 27.35
N ALA A 54 -9.46 -1.45 26.82
CA ALA A 54 -9.33 -2.88 26.53
C ALA A 54 -8.20 -3.18 25.54
N TRP A 55 -8.16 -2.44 24.43
CA TRP A 55 -7.14 -2.57 23.40
C TRP A 55 -5.74 -2.30 23.96
N ASN A 56 -5.54 -1.18 24.67
CA ASN A 56 -4.26 -0.86 25.29
C ASN A 56 -3.81 -1.93 26.29
N GLY A 57 -4.76 -2.51 27.04
CA GLY A 57 -4.49 -3.62 27.96
C GLY A 57 -4.05 -4.89 27.23
N TRP A 58 -4.75 -5.27 26.15
CA TRP A 58 -4.37 -6.41 25.31
C TRP A 58 -3.04 -6.19 24.61
N TRP A 59 -2.81 -5.01 24.03
CA TRP A 59 -1.55 -4.62 23.40
C TRP A 59 -0.38 -4.74 24.37
N THR A 60 -0.51 -4.17 25.58
CA THR A 60 0.51 -4.29 26.64
C THR A 60 0.82 -5.74 26.96
N ARG A 61 -0.20 -6.61 26.97
CA ARG A 61 -0.01 -8.04 27.25
C ARG A 61 0.66 -8.78 26.10
N MET A 62 0.31 -8.46 24.86
CA MET A 62 0.97 -9.02 23.68
C MET A 62 2.44 -8.60 23.62
N GLU A 63 2.73 -7.34 23.95
CA GLU A 63 4.07 -6.80 24.09
C GLU A 63 4.89 -7.47 25.20
N ALA A 64 4.22 -7.90 26.26
CA ALA A 64 4.82 -8.66 27.36
C ALA A 64 4.94 -10.17 27.08
N ASP A 65 4.46 -10.68 25.94
CA ASP A 65 4.55 -12.09 25.56
C ASP A 65 5.80 -12.34 24.69
N PRO A 66 6.92 -12.82 25.27
CA PRO A 66 8.16 -13.03 24.52
C PRO A 66 8.05 -14.15 23.49
N SER A 67 7.00 -14.98 23.55
CA SER A 67 6.78 -16.06 22.58
C SER A 67 6.10 -15.57 21.30
N GLY A 68 5.55 -14.35 21.29
CA GLY A 68 4.78 -13.80 20.18
C GLY A 68 3.46 -14.52 19.90
N GLN A 69 3.07 -15.50 20.73
CA GLN A 69 1.89 -16.35 20.48
C GLN A 69 0.59 -15.57 20.57
N LEU A 70 0.47 -14.64 21.52
CA LEU A 70 -0.72 -13.79 21.63
C LEU A 70 -0.85 -12.85 20.43
N HIS A 71 0.26 -12.25 19.96
CA HIS A 71 0.27 -11.45 18.74
C HIS A 71 -0.17 -12.27 17.52
N ALA A 72 0.38 -13.48 17.36
CA ALA A 72 0.01 -14.36 16.26
C ALA A 72 -1.47 -14.76 16.29
N LYS A 73 -1.99 -15.09 17.47
CA LYS A 73 -3.42 -15.41 17.63
C LYS A 73 -4.31 -14.23 17.25
N PHE A 74 -3.95 -13.02 17.69
CA PHE A 74 -4.68 -11.80 17.33
C PHE A 74 -4.65 -11.56 15.82
N ALA A 75 -3.46 -11.63 15.19
CA ALA A 75 -3.28 -11.43 13.76
C ALA A 75 -4.13 -12.41 12.92
N MET A 76 -4.17 -13.69 13.30
CA MET A 76 -5.00 -14.70 12.63
C MET A 76 -6.50 -14.37 12.73
N MET A 77 -6.98 -13.96 13.91
CA MET A 77 -8.39 -13.56 14.08
C MET A 77 -8.72 -12.30 13.27
N GLN A 78 -7.83 -11.30 13.30
CA GLN A 78 -8.02 -10.07 12.53
C GLN A 78 -8.06 -10.37 11.03
N GLN A 79 -7.17 -11.23 10.52
CA GLN A 79 -7.18 -11.63 9.11
C GLN A 79 -8.49 -12.32 8.73
N GLU A 80 -8.98 -13.26 9.53
CA GLU A 80 -10.26 -13.96 9.30
C GLU A 80 -11.42 -12.97 9.22
N LEU A 81 -11.52 -12.06 10.21
CA LEU A 81 -12.61 -11.10 10.32
C LEU A 81 -12.58 -10.04 9.22
N THR A 82 -11.39 -9.54 8.87
CA THR A 82 -11.18 -8.60 7.77
C THR A 82 -11.56 -9.24 6.44
N LEU A 83 -11.16 -10.48 6.19
CA LEU A 83 -11.59 -11.21 5.00
C LEU A 83 -13.11 -11.41 4.96
N GLN A 84 -13.72 -11.77 6.08
CA GLN A 84 -15.18 -11.91 6.16
C GLN A 84 -15.89 -10.59 5.84
N ALA A 85 -15.40 -9.47 6.36
CA ALA A 85 -15.98 -8.15 6.11
C ALA A 85 -15.83 -7.71 4.65
N HIS A 86 -14.67 -7.92 4.04
CA HIS A 86 -14.42 -7.52 2.64
C HIS A 86 -15.10 -8.42 1.59
N HIS A 87 -15.50 -9.64 1.97
CA HIS A 87 -16.15 -10.58 1.06
C HIS A 87 -17.64 -10.81 1.38
N ALA A 88 -18.23 -10.06 2.31
CA ALA A 88 -19.63 -10.26 2.71
C ALA A 88 -20.62 -10.16 1.55
N ASP A 89 -20.34 -9.32 0.53
CA ASP A 89 -21.19 -9.14 -0.65
C ASP A 89 -20.69 -9.91 -1.89
N VAL A 90 -19.56 -10.61 -1.78
CA VAL A 90 -19.04 -11.44 -2.87
C VAL A 90 -19.77 -12.78 -2.83
N PRO A 91 -20.48 -13.17 -3.92
CA PRO A 91 -21.15 -14.46 -3.94
C PRO A 91 -20.17 -15.60 -3.68
N ASP A 92 -20.57 -16.55 -2.85
CA ASP A 92 -19.81 -17.77 -2.64
C ASP A 92 -19.71 -18.57 -3.95
N GLN A 93 -18.48 -18.72 -4.45
CA GLN A 93 -18.12 -19.46 -5.66
C GLN A 93 -17.63 -20.88 -5.33
N SER A 94 -17.65 -21.30 -4.05
CA SER A 94 -17.21 -22.64 -3.63
C SER A 94 -17.85 -23.77 -4.42
N GLN A 95 -19.12 -23.59 -4.81
CA GLN A 95 -19.92 -24.55 -5.57
C GLN A 95 -19.97 -24.25 -7.07
N TYR A 96 -19.33 -23.17 -7.55
CA TYR A 96 -19.20 -22.95 -8.99
C TYR A 96 -18.29 -24.03 -9.57
N GLU A 97 -18.66 -24.57 -10.74
CA GLU A 97 -17.99 -25.70 -11.36
C GLU A 97 -17.32 -25.30 -12.67
N VAL A 98 -16.09 -25.79 -12.86
CA VAL A 98 -15.40 -25.79 -14.15
C VAL A 98 -15.17 -27.24 -14.54
N GLU A 99 -15.66 -27.64 -15.72
CA GLU A 99 -15.60 -29.03 -16.18
C GLU A 99 -16.22 -30.03 -15.18
N GLY A 100 -17.23 -29.61 -14.41
CA GLY A 100 -17.90 -30.43 -13.40
C GLY A 100 -17.10 -30.64 -12.11
N VAL A 101 -16.02 -29.87 -11.89
CA VAL A 101 -15.26 -29.86 -10.63
C VAL A 101 -15.49 -28.53 -9.94
N SER A 102 -16.08 -28.55 -8.74
CA SER A 102 -16.32 -27.34 -7.95
C SER A 102 -15.02 -26.71 -7.43
N LEU A 103 -15.05 -25.41 -7.11
CA LEU A 103 -13.89 -24.73 -6.54
C LEU A 103 -13.44 -25.36 -5.22
N GLU A 104 -14.39 -25.74 -4.35
CA GLU A 104 -14.11 -26.43 -3.08
C GLU A 104 -13.39 -27.75 -3.30
N LYS A 105 -13.86 -28.58 -4.27
CA LYS A 105 -13.22 -29.86 -4.58
C LYS A 105 -11.86 -29.68 -5.23
N TYR A 106 -11.72 -28.71 -6.11
CA TYR A 106 -10.43 -28.36 -6.70
C TYR A 106 -9.43 -27.95 -5.61
N ALA A 107 -9.80 -27.04 -4.71
CA ALA A 107 -8.95 -26.58 -3.60
C ALA A 107 -8.60 -27.71 -2.62
N GLU A 108 -9.54 -28.58 -2.26
CA GLU A 108 -9.31 -29.74 -1.40
C GLU A 108 -8.27 -30.70 -1.99
N ILE A 109 -8.42 -31.07 -3.27
CA ILE A 109 -7.48 -31.96 -3.96
C ILE A 109 -6.10 -31.32 -4.05
N MET A 110 -6.02 -30.04 -4.43
CA MET A 110 -4.75 -29.32 -4.54
C MET A 110 -4.04 -29.18 -3.18
N ALA A 111 -4.78 -28.94 -2.10
CA ALA A 111 -4.24 -28.85 -0.75
C ALA A 111 -3.67 -30.18 -0.26
N ARG A 112 -4.39 -31.29 -0.47
CA ARG A 112 -3.93 -32.65 -0.12
C ARG A 112 -2.73 -33.07 -0.95
N ALA A 113 -2.75 -32.81 -2.25
CA ALA A 113 -1.63 -33.12 -3.14
C ALA A 113 -0.35 -32.36 -2.76
N ALA A 114 -0.46 -31.09 -2.34
CA ALA A 114 0.67 -30.33 -1.81
C ALA A 114 1.23 -30.91 -0.50
N GLY A 115 0.40 -31.63 0.27
CA GLY A 115 0.82 -32.44 1.43
C GLY A 115 1.56 -33.73 1.06
N GLY A 116 1.77 -34.01 -0.23
CA GLY A 116 2.50 -35.18 -0.73
C GLY A 116 1.62 -36.40 -1.04
N GLU A 117 0.29 -36.26 -0.96
CA GLU A 117 -0.63 -37.31 -1.39
C GLU A 117 -0.62 -37.47 -2.92
N ASP A 118 -0.92 -38.68 -3.41
CA ASP A 118 -0.94 -38.96 -4.85
C ASP A 118 -2.13 -38.28 -5.53
N MET A 119 -1.83 -37.30 -6.39
CA MET A 119 -2.85 -36.48 -7.06
C MET A 119 -3.86 -37.32 -7.85
N GLN A 120 -3.43 -38.37 -8.57
CA GLN A 120 -4.34 -39.18 -9.37
C GLN A 120 -5.30 -40.01 -8.49
N ALA A 121 -4.80 -40.53 -7.37
CA ALA A 121 -5.62 -41.21 -6.37
C ALA A 121 -6.65 -40.26 -5.73
N LEU A 122 -6.26 -39.03 -5.37
CA LEU A 122 -7.17 -38.02 -4.83
C LEU A 122 -8.31 -37.66 -5.80
N VAL A 123 -7.97 -37.51 -7.08
CA VAL A 123 -8.94 -37.20 -8.13
C VAL A 123 -9.92 -38.35 -8.32
N SER A 124 -9.42 -39.60 -8.32
CA SER A 124 -10.27 -40.79 -8.37
C SER A 124 -11.12 -40.95 -7.11
N GLU A 125 -10.60 -40.63 -5.92
CA GLU A 125 -11.33 -40.65 -4.63
C GLU A 125 -12.49 -39.66 -4.65
N ALA A 126 -12.26 -38.48 -5.25
CA ALA A 126 -13.28 -37.46 -5.44
C ALA A 126 -14.31 -37.78 -6.53
N GLY A 127 -14.15 -38.91 -7.24
CA GLY A 127 -15.10 -39.39 -8.25
C GLY A 127 -14.93 -38.76 -9.63
N PHE A 128 -13.76 -38.19 -9.93
CA PHE A 128 -13.46 -37.57 -11.23
C PHE A 128 -12.53 -38.43 -12.07
N GLU A 129 -12.69 -38.35 -13.39
CA GLU A 129 -11.71 -38.89 -14.33
C GLU A 129 -10.48 -37.99 -14.40
N TRP A 130 -9.27 -38.57 -14.48
CA TRP A 130 -8.02 -37.78 -14.49
C TRP A 130 -7.99 -36.72 -15.61
N GLY A 131 -8.41 -37.09 -16.83
CA GLY A 131 -8.48 -36.16 -17.94
C GLY A 131 -9.53 -35.04 -17.77
N GLN A 132 -10.59 -35.28 -17.00
CA GLN A 132 -11.57 -34.25 -16.63
C GLN A 132 -10.93 -33.26 -15.65
N PHE A 133 -10.27 -33.75 -14.61
CA PHE A 133 -9.61 -32.91 -13.61
C PHE A 133 -8.50 -32.04 -14.22
N GLN A 134 -7.70 -32.56 -15.16
CA GLN A 134 -6.69 -31.76 -15.85
C GLN A 134 -7.30 -30.57 -16.63
N ARG A 135 -8.46 -30.75 -17.25
CA ARG A 135 -9.17 -29.63 -17.92
C ARG A 135 -9.76 -28.66 -16.92
N ALA A 136 -10.33 -29.16 -15.82
CA ALA A 136 -10.81 -28.32 -14.72
C ALA A 136 -9.68 -27.47 -14.13
N GLN A 137 -8.50 -28.06 -13.89
CA GLN A 137 -7.31 -27.37 -13.41
C GLN A 137 -6.90 -26.24 -14.37
N ALA A 138 -6.83 -26.50 -15.68
CA ALA A 138 -6.52 -25.48 -16.67
C ALA A 138 -7.57 -24.34 -16.67
N GLY A 139 -8.86 -24.69 -16.62
CA GLY A 139 -9.94 -23.71 -16.60
C GLY A 139 -9.99 -22.88 -15.31
N TRP A 140 -9.72 -23.48 -14.14
CA TRP A 140 -9.59 -22.75 -12.88
C TRP A 140 -8.38 -21.81 -12.88
N ASN A 141 -7.23 -22.26 -13.39
CA ASN A 141 -6.06 -21.40 -13.51
C ASN A 141 -6.32 -20.21 -14.44
N GLN A 142 -7.04 -20.42 -15.56
CA GLN A 142 -7.45 -19.35 -16.44
C GLN A 142 -8.43 -18.39 -15.75
N ALA A 143 -9.47 -18.92 -15.08
CA ALA A 143 -10.45 -18.11 -14.38
C ALA A 143 -9.83 -17.26 -13.25
N MET A 144 -8.86 -17.81 -12.50
CA MET A 144 -8.11 -17.04 -11.49
C MET A 144 -7.14 -16.03 -12.11
N ALA A 145 -6.59 -16.29 -13.30
CA ALA A 145 -5.76 -15.32 -14.02
C ALA A 145 -6.59 -14.15 -14.58
N GLU A 146 -7.84 -14.40 -14.96
CA GLU A 146 -8.81 -13.39 -15.42
C GLU A 146 -9.51 -12.66 -14.26
N ASP A 147 -9.35 -13.13 -13.01
CA ASP A 147 -9.92 -12.55 -11.79
C ASP A 147 -9.14 -11.30 -11.33
N VAL A 148 -9.33 -10.21 -12.08
CA VAL A 148 -8.74 -8.89 -11.83
C VAL A 148 -9.08 -8.31 -10.45
N ASN A 149 -10.19 -8.74 -9.87
CA ASN A 149 -10.71 -8.30 -8.58
C ASN A 149 -10.27 -9.22 -7.41
N HIS A 150 -9.51 -10.27 -7.72
CA HIS A 150 -9.02 -11.26 -6.78
C HIS A 150 -10.10 -11.94 -5.92
N HIS A 151 -11.38 -11.89 -6.32
CA HIS A 151 -12.48 -12.51 -5.56
C HIS A 151 -12.37 -14.03 -5.56
N LEU A 152 -12.22 -14.61 -6.75
CA LEU A 152 -12.11 -16.06 -6.95
C LEU A 152 -10.81 -16.58 -6.36
N THR A 153 -9.70 -15.86 -6.60
CA THR A 153 -8.38 -16.21 -6.08
C THR A 153 -8.35 -16.20 -4.56
N THR A 154 -9.02 -15.22 -3.92
CA THR A 154 -9.12 -15.17 -2.46
C THR A 154 -9.97 -16.31 -1.89
N GLN A 155 -11.12 -16.62 -2.49
CA GLN A 155 -11.95 -17.76 -2.08
C GLN A 155 -11.20 -19.09 -2.25
N TYR A 156 -10.48 -19.28 -3.36
CA TYR A 156 -9.60 -20.44 -3.55
C TYR A 156 -8.55 -20.52 -2.43
N GLY A 157 -7.87 -19.42 -2.10
CA GLY A 157 -6.87 -19.38 -1.04
C GLY A 157 -7.44 -19.76 0.34
N GLN A 158 -8.65 -19.29 0.66
CA GLN A 158 -9.35 -19.65 1.91
C GLN A 158 -9.72 -21.14 1.96
N LEU A 159 -10.25 -21.68 0.87
CA LEU A 159 -10.58 -23.10 0.76
C LEU A 159 -9.31 -23.96 0.84
N TYR A 160 -8.25 -23.58 0.14
CA TYR A 160 -6.96 -24.26 0.19
C TYR A 160 -6.42 -24.30 1.62
N ALA A 161 -6.37 -23.15 2.31
CA ALA A 161 -5.95 -23.05 3.70
C ALA A 161 -6.80 -23.90 4.66
N LYS A 162 -8.11 -23.98 4.44
CA LYS A 162 -9.05 -24.84 5.18
C LYS A 162 -8.70 -26.33 5.04
N TYR A 163 -8.28 -26.76 3.85
CA TYR A 163 -7.98 -28.16 3.57
C TYR A 163 -6.52 -28.57 3.78
N THR A 164 -5.58 -27.63 3.86
CA THR A 164 -4.18 -27.94 4.16
C THR A 164 -4.02 -28.31 5.64
N PRO A 165 -3.67 -29.56 5.99
CA PRO A 165 -3.53 -29.96 7.38
C PRO A 165 -2.43 -29.16 8.10
N GLY A 166 -2.75 -28.60 9.27
CA GLY A 166 -1.78 -27.85 10.05
C GLY A 166 -1.51 -26.42 9.56
N PHE A 167 -2.16 -25.95 8.49
CA PHE A 167 -1.88 -24.65 7.90
C PHE A 167 -2.04 -23.49 8.90
N ALA A 168 -3.17 -23.45 9.62
CA ALA A 168 -3.42 -22.43 10.62
C ALA A 168 -2.37 -22.45 11.75
N GLN A 169 -1.95 -23.64 12.20
CA GLN A 169 -0.93 -23.80 13.23
C GLN A 169 0.46 -23.37 12.72
N GLN A 170 0.80 -23.71 11.48
CA GLN A 170 2.05 -23.31 10.85
C GLN A 170 2.11 -21.78 10.70
N MET A 171 1.02 -21.16 10.22
CA MET A 171 0.95 -19.72 10.02
C MET A 171 1.01 -18.95 11.34
N GLN A 172 0.26 -19.41 12.34
CA GLN A 172 0.36 -18.87 13.69
C GLN A 172 1.79 -19.03 14.24
N GLY A 173 2.44 -20.19 14.02
CA GLY A 173 3.82 -20.44 14.44
C GLY A 173 4.83 -19.51 13.78
N GLN A 174 4.68 -19.23 12.48
CA GLN A 174 5.54 -18.30 11.74
C GLN A 174 5.39 -16.86 12.26
N ILE A 175 4.15 -16.36 12.40
CA ILE A 175 3.89 -15.03 12.93
C ILE A 175 4.44 -14.92 14.36
N ALA A 176 4.21 -15.94 15.21
CA ALA A 176 4.72 -15.96 16.57
C ALA A 176 6.25 -15.91 16.61
N GLY A 177 6.93 -16.68 15.74
CA GLY A 177 8.38 -16.66 15.62
C GLY A 177 8.93 -15.30 15.20
N GLN A 178 8.28 -14.61 14.25
CA GLN A 178 8.66 -13.25 13.84
C GLN A 178 8.48 -12.25 14.99
N MET A 179 7.35 -12.29 15.69
CA MET A 179 7.08 -11.40 16.81
C MET A 179 8.04 -11.66 17.99
N ALA A 180 8.33 -12.93 18.29
CA ALA A 180 9.32 -13.29 19.29
C ALA A 180 10.72 -12.75 18.96
N ALA A 181 11.13 -12.82 17.68
CA ALA A 181 12.40 -12.24 17.23
C ALA A 181 12.42 -10.71 17.42
N ASN A 182 11.35 -10.01 17.05
CA ASN A 182 11.22 -8.56 17.25
C ASN A 182 11.26 -8.18 18.75
N HIS A 183 10.58 -8.94 19.61
CA HIS A 183 10.66 -8.73 21.07
C HIS A 183 12.08 -8.95 21.59
N ALA A 184 12.79 -9.98 21.11
CA ALA A 184 14.16 -10.27 21.53
C ALA A 184 15.14 -9.16 21.11
N GLN A 185 14.98 -8.59 19.91
CA GLN A 185 15.78 -7.44 19.45
C GLN A 185 15.58 -6.23 20.37
N ARG A 186 14.33 -5.83 20.62
CA ARG A 186 13.99 -4.69 21.49
C ARG A 186 14.47 -4.89 22.93
N ALA A 187 14.30 -6.09 23.49
CA ALA A 187 14.80 -6.44 24.83
C ALA A 187 16.34 -6.43 24.92
N GLY A 188 17.03 -6.70 23.80
CA GLY A 188 18.48 -6.60 23.68
C GLY A 188 18.99 -5.15 23.70
N GLY A 189 18.11 -4.15 23.74
CA GLY A 189 18.49 -2.75 23.64
C GLY A 189 19.07 -2.39 22.28
N VAL A 190 18.85 -3.25 21.26
CA VAL A 190 18.94 -2.83 19.87
C VAL A 190 17.82 -1.80 19.74
N PRO A 191 18.14 -0.49 19.63
CA PRO A 191 17.11 0.48 19.28
C PRO A 191 16.39 -0.07 18.04
N ASP A 192 15.08 0.13 17.89
CA ASP A 192 14.48 -0.03 16.56
C ASP A 192 15.39 0.75 15.61
N GLU A 193 16.18 0.02 14.81
CA GLU A 193 17.45 0.55 14.30
C GLU A 193 17.14 1.89 13.63
N PRO A 194 17.89 2.98 13.90
CA PRO A 194 17.84 4.08 12.97
C PRO A 194 18.22 3.45 11.63
N GLU A 195 17.27 3.44 10.69
CA GLU A 195 17.54 3.12 9.28
C GLU A 195 18.89 3.74 8.95
N GLU A 196 19.82 2.95 8.39
CA GLU A 196 21.18 3.42 8.05
C GLU A 196 21.12 4.89 7.64
N GLU A 197 21.82 5.77 8.38
CA GLU A 197 21.64 7.21 8.25
C GLU A 197 21.63 7.59 6.76
N TYR A 198 20.52 8.16 6.29
CA TYR A 198 20.34 8.46 4.88
C TYR A 198 21.22 9.67 4.51
N THR A 199 22.50 9.41 4.28
CA THR A 199 23.51 10.45 4.09
C THR A 199 23.29 11.24 2.81
N PHE A 200 23.86 12.45 2.76
CA PHE A 200 23.82 13.27 1.55
C PHE A 200 24.40 12.56 0.30
N ALA A 201 25.42 11.70 0.47
CA ALA A 201 25.96 10.91 -0.62
C ALA A 201 24.96 9.86 -1.14
N HIS A 202 24.10 9.31 -0.27
CA HIS A 202 23.00 8.44 -0.68
C HIS A 202 21.97 9.22 -1.48
N MET A 203 21.56 10.40 -1.02
CA MET A 203 20.63 11.27 -1.74
C MET A 203 21.13 11.59 -3.15
N GLN A 204 22.40 11.99 -3.29
CA GLN A 204 22.99 12.30 -4.60
C GLN A 204 23.04 11.09 -5.55
N ARG A 205 23.35 9.90 -5.03
CA ARG A 205 23.33 8.66 -5.82
C ARG A 205 21.90 8.31 -6.25
N ASP A 206 20.96 8.40 -5.33
CA ASP A 206 19.59 7.94 -5.53
C ASP A 206 18.77 8.91 -6.40
N MET A 207 19.14 10.19 -6.49
CA MET A 207 18.64 11.13 -7.51
C MET A 207 18.98 10.70 -8.96
N GLU A 208 19.89 9.75 -9.16
CA GLU A 208 20.22 9.18 -10.46
C GLU A 208 19.66 7.75 -10.66
N ASP A 209 18.87 7.24 -9.71
CA ASP A 209 18.26 5.92 -9.78
C ASP A 209 17.32 5.81 -11.01
N PRO A 210 17.26 4.68 -11.74
CA PRO A 210 16.32 4.53 -12.85
C PRO A 210 14.84 4.58 -12.43
N ASN A 211 14.51 4.26 -11.18
CA ASN A 211 13.17 4.32 -10.64
C ASN A 211 12.78 5.78 -10.32
N PRO A 212 11.74 6.34 -10.96
CA PRO A 212 11.30 7.72 -10.71
C PRO A 212 10.99 8.00 -9.23
N LYS A 213 10.32 7.06 -8.54
CA LYS A 213 9.92 7.23 -7.13
C LYS A 213 11.13 7.42 -6.22
N THR A 214 12.15 6.58 -6.39
CA THR A 214 13.41 6.69 -5.64
C THR A 214 14.07 8.05 -5.86
N ARG A 215 14.12 8.53 -7.12
CA ARG A 215 14.70 9.85 -7.43
C ARG A 215 13.92 11.00 -6.83
N TRP A 216 12.59 10.96 -6.88
CA TRP A 216 11.73 12.01 -6.34
C TRP A 216 11.84 12.09 -4.81
N MET A 217 11.87 10.95 -4.12
CA MET A 217 12.14 10.90 -2.69
C MET A 217 13.52 11.47 -2.35
N ALA A 218 14.56 11.09 -3.11
CA ALA A 218 15.90 11.64 -2.92
C ALA A 218 15.96 13.16 -3.16
N ALA A 219 15.24 13.68 -4.16
CA ALA A 219 15.10 15.11 -4.40
C ALA A 219 14.43 15.85 -3.24
N HIS A 220 13.40 15.26 -2.63
CA HIS A 220 12.78 15.79 -1.42
C HIS A 220 13.77 15.84 -0.25
N HIS A 221 14.55 14.78 -0.02
CA HIS A 221 15.59 14.78 1.02
C HIS A 221 16.68 15.84 0.78
N VAL A 222 17.07 16.08 -0.48
CA VAL A 222 17.98 17.20 -0.81
C VAL A 222 17.32 18.56 -0.53
N SER A 223 16.02 18.70 -0.75
CA SER A 223 15.28 19.93 -0.48
C SER A 223 15.21 20.21 1.03
N ASN A 224 14.95 19.18 1.84
CA ASN A 224 15.05 19.28 3.30
C ASN A 224 16.46 19.65 3.76
N GLN A 225 17.49 19.08 3.13
CA GLN A 225 18.88 19.42 3.44
C GLN A 225 19.24 20.85 3.01
N TRP A 226 18.62 21.37 1.94
CA TRP A 226 18.75 22.76 1.51
C TRP A 226 18.13 23.71 2.54
N ASP A 227 16.90 23.45 2.99
CA ASP A 227 16.17 24.25 3.99
C ASP A 227 16.97 24.44 5.30
N ILE A 228 17.61 23.37 5.79
CA ILE A 228 18.37 23.41 7.07
C ILE A 228 19.89 23.60 6.89
N GLY A 229 20.38 23.61 5.65
CA GLY A 229 21.79 23.46 5.30
C GLY A 229 22.57 24.75 5.14
N ASP A 230 23.85 24.60 4.75
CA ASP A 230 24.71 25.71 4.37
C ASP A 230 24.51 26.05 2.88
N HIS A 231 23.80 27.15 2.60
CA HIS A 231 23.52 27.61 1.24
C HIS A 231 24.77 28.02 0.46
N ASP A 232 25.91 28.21 1.13
CA ASP A 232 27.20 28.50 0.49
C ASP A 232 27.92 27.21 0.00
N ASP A 233 27.45 26.00 0.34
CA ASP A 233 28.05 24.75 -0.16
C ASP A 233 27.71 24.54 -1.65
N PRO A 234 28.71 24.62 -2.56
CA PRO A 234 28.47 24.44 -3.98
C PRO A 234 27.96 23.03 -4.34
N THR A 235 28.25 22.04 -3.52
CA THR A 235 27.81 20.65 -3.71
C THR A 235 26.33 20.52 -3.43
N LEU A 236 25.86 21.11 -2.32
CA LEU A 236 24.45 21.18 -1.96
C LEU A 236 23.67 22.03 -2.97
N ALA A 237 24.20 23.18 -3.39
CA ALA A 237 23.59 24.01 -4.42
C ALA A 237 23.45 23.29 -5.77
N GLN A 238 24.44 22.48 -6.17
CA GLN A 238 24.33 21.66 -7.38
C GLN A 238 23.27 20.57 -7.23
N ALA A 239 23.22 19.90 -6.08
CA ALA A 239 22.21 18.89 -5.79
C ALA A 239 20.79 19.49 -5.77
N ALA A 240 20.61 20.67 -5.17
CA ALA A 240 19.34 21.39 -5.12
C ALA A 240 18.82 21.77 -6.52
N ARG A 241 19.71 22.19 -7.45
CA ARG A 241 19.32 22.41 -8.86
C ARG A 241 18.78 21.14 -9.50
N ARG A 242 19.43 20.00 -9.24
CA ARG A 242 18.98 18.70 -9.73
C ARG A 242 17.64 18.29 -9.10
N ALA A 243 17.45 18.55 -7.80
CA ALA A 243 16.20 18.30 -7.10
C ALA A 243 15.04 19.10 -7.72
N VAL A 244 15.23 20.39 -8.04
CA VAL A 244 14.23 21.21 -8.74
C VAL A 244 13.81 20.58 -10.07
N GLU A 245 14.77 20.12 -10.89
CA GLU A 245 14.46 19.45 -12.17
C GLU A 245 13.61 18.18 -11.95
N LEU A 246 13.93 17.40 -10.92
CA LEU A 246 13.21 16.17 -10.58
C LEU A 246 11.82 16.45 -10.00
N HIS A 247 11.65 17.53 -9.24
CA HIS A 247 10.35 17.98 -8.75
C HIS A 247 9.43 18.42 -9.88
N LEU A 248 9.95 19.16 -10.85
CA LEU A 248 9.20 19.52 -12.07
C LEU A 248 8.85 18.27 -12.89
N GLU A 249 9.79 17.31 -13.01
CA GLU A 249 9.50 16.01 -13.63
C GLU A 249 8.38 15.26 -12.89
N CYS A 250 8.42 15.23 -11.55
CA CYS A 250 7.40 14.60 -10.70
C CYS A 250 6.03 15.22 -10.96
N LEU A 251 5.92 16.55 -10.89
CA LEU A 251 4.67 17.25 -11.19
C LEU A 251 4.14 16.90 -12.58
N GLN A 252 5.00 16.76 -13.60
CA GLN A 252 4.58 16.44 -14.96
C GLN A 252 4.15 14.97 -15.16
N ARG A 253 4.59 14.05 -14.30
CA ARG A 253 4.50 12.60 -14.53
C ARG A 253 3.86 11.78 -13.40
N PHE A 254 3.46 12.40 -12.30
CA PHE A 254 2.85 11.67 -11.18
C PHE A 254 1.62 10.87 -11.63
N ASP A 255 1.37 9.81 -10.89
CA ASP A 255 0.29 8.85 -11.06
C ASP A 255 -0.31 8.49 -9.68
N GLU A 256 -1.18 7.48 -9.66
CA GLU A 256 -1.85 6.99 -8.45
C GLU A 256 -0.91 6.42 -7.38
N HIS A 257 0.36 6.17 -7.69
CA HIS A 257 1.35 5.64 -6.74
C HIS A 257 2.40 6.66 -6.32
N SER A 258 2.27 7.90 -6.82
CA SER A 258 3.22 8.99 -6.62
C SER A 258 2.58 10.33 -6.28
N SER A 259 1.31 10.32 -5.83
CA SER A 259 0.62 11.52 -5.35
C SER A 259 1.33 12.17 -4.16
N SER A 260 1.82 11.38 -3.20
CA SER A 260 2.60 11.87 -2.05
C SER A 260 3.88 12.59 -2.46
N GLU A 261 4.60 12.06 -3.45
CA GLU A 261 5.82 12.69 -3.98
C GLU A 261 5.49 14.00 -4.69
N ALA A 262 4.34 14.09 -5.37
CA ALA A 262 3.88 15.33 -6.00
C ALA A 262 3.50 16.41 -4.97
N GLU A 263 2.90 16.05 -3.83
CA GLU A 263 2.65 16.96 -2.70
C GLU A 263 3.96 17.53 -2.14
N ALA A 264 4.94 16.65 -1.88
CA ALA A 264 6.25 17.04 -1.40
C ALA A 264 6.97 17.95 -2.41
N ALA A 265 6.98 17.56 -3.70
CA ALA A 265 7.57 18.35 -4.77
C ALA A 265 6.96 19.75 -4.88
N ALA A 266 5.65 19.89 -4.66
CA ALA A 266 4.99 21.18 -4.67
C ALA A 266 5.45 22.10 -3.53
N THR A 267 5.52 21.56 -2.33
CA THR A 267 5.99 22.28 -1.14
C THR A 267 7.45 22.69 -1.30
N ASP A 268 8.30 21.79 -1.79
CA ASP A 268 9.73 22.04 -2.01
C ASP A 268 9.96 23.11 -3.08
N LEU A 269 9.21 23.09 -4.18
CA LEU A 269 9.31 24.11 -5.24
C LEU A 269 8.90 25.49 -4.74
N LYS A 270 7.88 25.57 -3.89
CA LYS A 270 7.50 26.83 -3.22
C LYS A 270 8.61 27.32 -2.31
N MET A 271 9.20 26.44 -1.50
CA MET A 271 10.36 26.77 -0.66
C MET A 271 11.49 27.35 -1.51
N PHE A 272 11.93 26.65 -2.56
CA PHE A 272 13.01 27.14 -3.45
C PHE A 272 12.68 28.49 -4.10
N ALA A 273 11.42 28.73 -4.48
CA ALA A 273 11.01 30.02 -5.02
C ALA A 273 11.06 31.12 -3.95
N SER A 274 10.55 30.86 -2.75
CA SER A 274 10.46 31.83 -1.64
C SER A 274 11.84 32.25 -1.12
N GLU A 275 12.82 31.34 -1.15
CA GLU A 275 14.20 31.62 -0.76
C GLU A 275 15.01 32.32 -1.87
N GLY A 276 14.42 32.54 -3.04
CA GLY A 276 15.09 33.15 -4.19
C GLY A 276 16.11 32.23 -4.86
N PHE A 277 16.07 30.92 -4.59
CA PHE A 277 16.89 29.93 -5.29
C PHE A 277 16.50 29.85 -6.77
N LEU A 278 15.20 29.95 -7.07
CA LEU A 278 14.69 30.03 -8.43
C LEU A 278 14.72 31.47 -8.96
N PRO A 279 15.34 31.72 -10.14
CA PRO A 279 15.16 32.98 -10.85
C PRO A 279 13.67 33.26 -11.13
N PRO A 280 13.22 34.52 -11.20
CA PRO A 280 11.80 34.83 -11.34
C PRO A 280 11.10 34.14 -12.52
N ALA A 281 11.75 34.04 -13.68
CA ALA A 281 11.18 33.32 -14.81
C ALA A 281 10.98 31.82 -14.53
N GLN A 282 11.91 31.17 -13.82
CA GLN A 282 11.79 29.76 -13.45
C GLN A 282 10.76 29.54 -12.34
N ALA A 283 10.65 30.48 -11.40
CA ALA A 283 9.62 30.44 -10.37
C ALA A 283 8.21 30.52 -11.00
N GLU A 284 8.00 31.42 -11.97
CA GLU A 284 6.75 31.50 -12.73
C GLU A 284 6.48 30.22 -13.55
N ASP A 285 7.50 29.67 -14.22
CA ASP A 285 7.36 28.41 -14.96
C ASP A 285 6.98 27.24 -14.02
N ALA A 286 7.60 27.16 -12.84
CA ALA A 286 7.30 26.16 -11.82
C ALA A 286 5.87 26.31 -11.27
N LYS A 287 5.42 27.55 -11.01
CA LYS A 287 4.03 27.83 -10.66
C LYS A 287 3.07 27.36 -11.75
N GLY A 288 3.39 27.62 -13.02
CA GLY A 288 2.60 27.13 -14.15
C GLY A 288 2.55 25.60 -14.23
N ASP A 289 3.61 24.89 -13.84
CA ASP A 289 3.60 23.42 -13.73
C ASP A 289 2.74 22.92 -12.56
N LEU A 290 2.75 23.62 -11.42
CA LEU A 290 1.84 23.35 -10.28
C LEU A 290 0.38 23.50 -10.68
N GLU A 291 0.02 24.58 -11.37
CA GLU A 291 -1.35 24.81 -11.86
C GLU A 291 -1.81 23.69 -12.82
N ARG A 292 -0.92 23.25 -13.71
CA ARG A 292 -1.20 22.12 -14.61
C ARG A 292 -1.36 20.80 -13.85
N ALA A 293 -0.51 20.55 -12.84
CA ALA A 293 -0.60 19.38 -11.98
C ALA A 293 -1.91 19.37 -11.19
N HIS A 294 -2.30 20.51 -10.62
CA HIS A 294 -3.54 20.68 -9.89
C HIS A 294 -4.76 20.40 -10.77
N ALA A 295 -4.81 20.94 -11.99
CA ALA A 295 -5.89 20.66 -12.93
C ALA A 295 -5.99 19.17 -13.30
N ARG A 296 -4.87 18.48 -13.53
CA ARG A 296 -4.85 17.02 -13.78
C ARG A 296 -5.33 16.23 -12.56
N ALA A 297 -4.89 16.59 -11.36
CA ALA A 297 -5.31 15.94 -10.13
C ALA A 297 -6.83 16.08 -9.90
N GLN A 298 -7.39 17.28 -10.16
CA GLN A 298 -8.84 17.52 -10.10
C GLN A 298 -9.64 16.68 -11.10
N GLU A 299 -9.16 16.59 -12.35
CA GLU A 299 -9.77 15.74 -13.37
C GLU A 299 -9.74 14.26 -12.95
N HIS A 300 -8.59 13.79 -12.47
CA HIS A 300 -8.43 12.41 -12.01
C HIS A 300 -9.33 12.08 -10.81
N LEU A 301 -9.37 12.96 -9.80
CA LEU A 301 -10.26 12.84 -8.65
C LEU A 301 -11.75 12.77 -9.07
N THR A 302 -12.15 13.59 -10.05
CA THR A 302 -13.50 13.54 -10.62
C THR A 302 -13.80 12.18 -11.26
N ASN A 303 -12.84 11.62 -12.01
CA ASN A 303 -12.97 10.31 -12.63
C ASN A 303 -13.04 9.19 -11.59
N LEU A 304 -12.22 9.25 -10.53
CA LEU A 304 -12.26 8.30 -9.41
C LEU A 304 -13.63 8.32 -8.72
N HIS A 305 -14.18 9.50 -8.43
CA HIS A 305 -15.53 9.60 -7.85
C HIS A 305 -16.61 9.02 -8.75
N ALA A 306 -16.53 9.23 -10.07
CA ALA A 306 -17.47 8.65 -11.03
C ALA A 306 -17.36 7.12 -11.08
N ALA A 307 -16.15 6.56 -11.05
CA ALA A 307 -15.90 5.12 -11.02
C ALA A 307 -16.31 4.46 -9.69
N PHE A 308 -16.17 5.19 -8.58
CA PHE A 308 -16.54 4.73 -7.23
C PHE A 308 -18.05 4.69 -7.02
N ALA A 309 -18.81 5.63 -7.60
CA ALA A 309 -20.26 5.74 -7.43
C ALA A 309 -21.05 4.41 -7.59
N PRO A 310 -20.83 3.56 -8.61
CA PRO A 310 -21.55 2.28 -8.77
C PRO A 310 -21.12 1.17 -7.78
N ILE A 311 -20.00 1.32 -7.07
CA ILE A 311 -19.49 0.31 -6.12
C ILE A 311 -19.48 0.78 -4.66
N ARG A 312 -19.81 2.06 -4.40
CA ARG A 312 -19.81 2.66 -3.06
C ARG A 312 -20.52 1.80 -2.01
N ASP A 313 -21.67 1.26 -2.37
CA ASP A 313 -22.53 0.52 -1.45
C ASP A 313 -22.30 -1.02 -1.51
N LYS A 314 -21.19 -1.47 -2.10
CA LYS A 314 -20.82 -2.89 -2.22
C LYS A 314 -19.60 -3.21 -1.36
N ALA A 315 -19.59 -4.35 -0.66
CA ALA A 315 -18.41 -4.88 0.03
C ALA A 315 -17.53 -5.63 -0.97
N VAL A 316 -16.78 -4.86 -1.77
CA VAL A 316 -15.82 -5.37 -2.74
C VAL A 316 -14.44 -4.74 -2.47
N PRO A 317 -13.31 -5.45 -2.59
CA PRO A 317 -11.98 -4.90 -2.33
C PRO A 317 -11.65 -3.67 -3.18
N GLU A 318 -12.20 -3.59 -4.39
CA GLU A 318 -12.05 -2.44 -5.29
C GLU A 318 -12.57 -1.16 -4.64
N ARG A 319 -13.58 -1.25 -3.75
CA ARG A 319 -14.10 -0.11 -2.99
C ARG A 319 -13.01 0.47 -2.11
N VAL A 320 -12.27 -0.37 -1.38
CA VAL A 320 -11.20 0.06 -0.47
C VAL A 320 -10.09 0.74 -1.26
N HIS A 321 -9.68 0.12 -2.37
CA HIS A 321 -8.62 0.65 -3.22
C HIS A 321 -9.01 2.00 -3.85
N MET A 322 -10.19 2.09 -4.46
CA MET A 322 -10.68 3.34 -5.04
C MET A 322 -10.87 4.43 -3.99
N GLN A 323 -11.30 4.07 -2.78
CA GLN A 323 -11.46 5.06 -1.72
C GLN A 323 -10.10 5.58 -1.22
N SER A 324 -9.08 4.72 -1.09
CA SER A 324 -7.71 5.15 -0.81
C SER A 324 -7.24 6.14 -1.87
N ALA A 325 -7.37 5.78 -3.16
CA ALA A 325 -6.99 6.66 -4.25
C ALA A 325 -7.76 8.01 -4.23
N ILE A 326 -9.06 8.00 -3.91
CA ILE A 326 -9.84 9.24 -3.74
C ILE A 326 -9.27 10.09 -2.59
N GLN A 327 -8.92 9.48 -1.46
CA GLN A 327 -8.34 10.19 -0.33
C GLN A 327 -6.98 10.80 -0.70
N ASP A 328 -6.10 10.02 -1.33
CA ASP A 328 -4.78 10.46 -1.74
C ASP A 328 -4.86 11.63 -2.75
N PHE A 329 -5.76 11.54 -3.74
CA PHE A 329 -5.96 12.64 -4.69
C PHE A 329 -6.70 13.84 -4.10
N THR A 330 -7.55 13.65 -3.09
CA THR A 330 -8.17 14.77 -2.37
C THR A 330 -7.09 15.57 -1.64
N SER A 331 -6.20 14.87 -0.91
CA SER A 331 -5.04 15.47 -0.24
C SER A 331 -4.14 16.23 -1.23
N LEU A 332 -3.85 15.62 -2.39
CA LEU A 332 -3.01 16.25 -3.41
C LEU A 332 -3.65 17.51 -3.98
N VAL A 333 -4.95 17.47 -4.28
CA VAL A 333 -5.69 18.65 -4.80
C VAL A 333 -5.72 19.77 -3.76
N GLU A 334 -5.96 19.46 -2.49
CA GLU A 334 -5.95 20.44 -1.39
C GLU A 334 -4.56 21.06 -1.23
N THR A 335 -3.52 20.25 -1.16
CA THR A 335 -2.12 20.70 -1.01
C THR A 335 -1.67 21.56 -2.19
N LEU A 336 -1.91 21.13 -3.43
CA LEU A 336 -1.55 21.92 -4.61
C LEU A 336 -2.32 23.25 -4.64
N GLY A 337 -3.60 23.24 -4.29
CA GLY A 337 -4.42 24.45 -4.22
C GLY A 337 -3.93 25.44 -3.17
N GLU A 338 -3.55 24.95 -1.99
CA GLU A 338 -2.94 25.75 -0.91
C GLU A 338 -1.60 26.34 -1.36
N VAL A 339 -0.68 25.51 -1.85
CA VAL A 339 0.64 25.95 -2.32
C VAL A 339 0.53 27.01 -3.42
N ILE A 340 -0.37 26.85 -4.39
CA ILE A 340 -0.60 27.85 -5.46
C ILE A 340 -1.16 29.15 -4.87
N GLY A 341 -2.10 29.06 -3.94
CA GLY A 341 -2.69 30.24 -3.29
C GLY A 341 -1.65 31.02 -2.49
N GLU A 342 -0.85 30.34 -1.68
CA GLU A 342 0.22 30.96 -0.90
C GLU A 342 1.35 31.48 -1.79
N TRP A 343 1.60 30.88 -2.95
CA TRP A 343 2.58 31.38 -3.91
C TRP A 343 2.28 32.83 -4.32
N ASP A 344 1.01 33.16 -4.54
CA ASP A 344 0.60 34.51 -4.92
C ASP A 344 0.74 35.54 -3.78
N ASP A 345 0.62 35.10 -2.53
CA ASP A 345 0.70 35.95 -1.35
C ASP A 345 2.15 36.16 -0.88
N ASP A 346 2.96 35.10 -0.90
CA ASP A 346 4.31 35.08 -0.33
C ASP A 346 5.41 35.46 -1.35
N TYR A 347 5.21 35.14 -2.63
CA TYR A 347 6.23 35.41 -3.64
C TYR A 347 6.21 36.86 -4.10
N GLN A 348 7.06 37.69 -3.49
CA GLN A 348 7.41 38.99 -4.04
C GLN A 348 8.68 38.86 -4.88
N PRO A 349 8.61 38.97 -6.23
CA PRO A 349 9.81 38.95 -7.04
C PRO A 349 10.74 40.06 -6.54
N PRO A 350 12.03 39.76 -6.28
CA PRO A 350 12.95 40.74 -5.73
C PRO A 350 12.89 41.99 -6.59
N SER A 351 12.42 43.09 -5.99
CA SER A 351 12.17 44.35 -6.69
C SER A 351 13.41 44.67 -7.52
N SER A 352 13.24 44.78 -8.84
CA SER A 352 14.30 44.80 -9.84
C SER A 352 15.31 45.94 -9.59
N GLY A 353 16.25 45.68 -8.69
CA GLY A 353 17.41 46.49 -8.40
C GLY A 353 18.40 46.32 -9.55
N GLY A 354 18.23 47.13 -10.60
CA GLY A 354 19.28 47.56 -11.53
C GLY A 354 20.32 46.54 -11.98
N GLY A 355 20.04 45.87 -13.10
CA GLY A 355 20.96 45.76 -14.24
C GLY A 355 22.21 44.85 -14.10
N GLY A 356 22.11 43.66 -14.69
CA GLY A 356 23.28 42.83 -15.04
C GLY A 356 22.91 41.84 -16.14
N SER A 357 22.93 42.30 -17.40
CA SER A 357 22.71 41.45 -18.58
C SER A 357 23.90 40.52 -18.81
N ALA A 358 23.68 39.20 -18.78
CA ALA A 358 24.68 38.21 -19.17
C ALA A 358 24.09 37.13 -20.10
N GLY A 359 24.58 37.17 -21.34
CA GLY A 359 24.68 36.16 -22.41
C GLY A 359 23.97 34.81 -22.30
N SER A 360 23.04 34.60 -23.24
CA SER A 360 22.52 33.30 -23.69
C SER A 360 23.54 32.58 -24.58
N GLY A 361 23.90 31.33 -24.23
CA GLY A 361 24.66 30.40 -25.08
C GLY A 361 23.88 29.09 -25.24
N GLY A 362 23.36 28.85 -26.44
CA GLY A 362 22.65 27.62 -26.79
C GLY A 362 23.60 26.52 -27.27
N GLY A 363 23.21 25.27 -27.05
CA GLY A 363 23.86 24.09 -27.60
C GLY A 363 22.98 22.85 -27.44
N GLY A 364 22.44 22.36 -28.55
CA GLY A 364 21.61 21.14 -28.60
C GLY A 364 22.42 19.85 -28.72
N GLY A 365 21.81 18.74 -28.31
CA GLY A 365 22.30 17.39 -28.54
C GLY A 365 21.17 16.37 -28.42
N ALA A 366 20.89 15.65 -29.51
CA ALA A 366 19.93 14.56 -29.57
C ALA A 366 20.67 13.23 -29.70
N GLY A 367 20.22 12.20 -28.97
CA GLY A 367 20.72 10.83 -29.11
C GLY A 367 19.89 9.86 -28.26
N GLY A 368 18.86 9.27 -28.85
CA GLY A 368 18.08 8.18 -28.24
C GLY A 368 18.39 6.85 -28.91
N GLY A 369 18.74 5.84 -28.11
CA GLY A 369 18.88 4.45 -28.53
C GLY A 369 18.19 3.55 -27.52
N SER A 370 17.12 2.87 -27.94
CA SER A 370 16.37 1.90 -27.13
C SER A 370 16.88 0.49 -27.39
N SER A 371 17.04 -0.31 -26.34
CA SER A 371 17.20 -1.77 -26.44
C SER A 371 16.18 -2.44 -25.53
N ALA A 372 15.46 -3.40 -26.10
CA ALA A 372 14.44 -4.21 -25.45
C ALA A 372 15.07 -5.32 -24.59
N LEU A 373 14.43 -5.64 -23.46
CA LEU A 373 14.72 -6.81 -22.64
C LEU A 373 13.54 -7.78 -22.71
N ALA A 374 13.90 -9.06 -22.81
CA ALA A 374 13.02 -10.21 -22.97
C ALA A 374 12.41 -10.65 -21.63
N GLU A 375 11.12 -10.99 -21.65
CA GLU A 375 10.39 -11.60 -20.55
C GLU A 375 10.72 -13.10 -20.44
N ASN A 376 11.04 -13.55 -19.22
CA ASN A 376 11.04 -14.95 -18.83
C ASN A 376 9.71 -15.27 -18.16
N ASP A 377 9.08 -16.33 -18.64
CA ASP A 377 7.73 -16.78 -18.31
C ASP A 377 7.74 -17.61 -17.00
N GLU A 378 7.54 -16.94 -15.85
CA GLU A 378 7.37 -17.60 -14.54
C GLU A 378 5.90 -17.94 -14.20
N GLY A 379 4.95 -17.65 -15.09
CA GLY A 379 3.55 -18.05 -14.96
C GLY A 379 2.82 -17.63 -13.66
N PHE A 380 1.70 -18.29 -13.39
CA PHE A 380 0.76 -18.00 -12.28
C PHE A 380 1.41 -18.01 -10.88
N LEU A 381 2.50 -18.76 -10.67
CA LEU A 381 3.23 -18.76 -9.41
C LEU A 381 3.93 -17.42 -9.13
N ALA A 382 4.40 -16.70 -10.16
CA ALA A 382 4.94 -15.35 -9.98
C ALA A 382 3.86 -14.34 -9.56
N ILE A 383 2.62 -14.52 -10.02
CA ILE A 383 1.48 -13.68 -9.64
C ILE A 383 1.13 -13.92 -8.17
N LEU A 384 1.01 -15.18 -7.74
CA LEU A 384 0.71 -15.50 -6.35
C LEU A 384 1.83 -15.08 -5.38
N LYS A 385 3.11 -15.12 -5.80
CA LYS A 385 4.27 -14.62 -5.02
C LYS A 385 4.26 -13.11 -4.80
N ARG A 386 3.57 -12.36 -5.65
CA ARG A 386 3.47 -10.89 -5.57
C ARG A 386 2.29 -10.41 -4.73
N LEU A 387 1.34 -11.29 -4.39
CA LEU A 387 0.24 -10.92 -3.51
C LEU A 387 0.76 -10.65 -2.09
N PRO A 388 0.34 -9.54 -1.43
CA PRO A 388 0.92 -9.10 -0.16
C PRO A 388 0.74 -10.10 0.99
N ILE A 389 -0.27 -10.97 0.92
CA ILE A 389 -0.58 -11.95 1.98
C ILE A 389 -0.11 -13.37 1.59
N ILE A 390 -0.40 -13.81 0.36
CA ILE A 390 -0.06 -15.16 -0.11
C ILE A 390 1.41 -15.26 -0.53
N GLY A 391 1.99 -14.15 -0.99
CA GLY A 391 3.33 -14.12 -1.57
C GLY A 391 4.47 -14.45 -0.62
N PRO A 392 4.49 -13.89 0.60
CA PRO A 392 5.47 -14.28 1.63
C PRO A 392 5.33 -15.75 2.04
N ILE A 393 4.11 -16.27 2.09
CA ILE A 393 3.81 -17.67 2.47
C ILE A 393 4.34 -18.64 1.41
N LEU A 394 4.08 -18.38 0.13
CA LEU A 394 4.57 -19.23 -0.97
C LEU A 394 6.10 -19.21 -1.08
N ARG A 395 6.71 -18.03 -0.95
CA ARG A 395 8.18 -17.88 -0.92
C ARG A 395 8.81 -18.67 0.23
N ALA A 396 8.18 -18.68 1.41
CA ALA A 396 8.66 -19.44 2.56
C ALA A 396 8.50 -20.97 2.40
N LEU A 397 7.55 -21.42 1.59
CA LEU A 397 7.32 -22.83 1.27
C LEU A 397 8.24 -23.35 0.13
N GLY A 398 9.07 -22.50 -0.46
CA GLY A 398 9.94 -22.86 -1.58
C GLY A 398 9.19 -23.09 -2.90
N LEU A 399 7.94 -22.63 -2.99
CA LEU A 399 7.12 -22.58 -4.19
C LEU A 399 7.32 -21.26 -4.90
#